data_AF-A0A5J4S531-F1
#
_entry.id   AF-A0A5J4S531-F1
#
_cell.length_a   1.000
_cell.length_b   1.000
_cell.length_c   1.000
_cell.angle_alpha   90.00
_cell.angle_beta   90.00
_cell.angle_gamma   90.00
#
_symmetry.space_group_name_H-M   'P 1'
#
loop_
_entity.id
_entity.type
_entity.pdbx_description
1 polymer ?
#
loop_
_entity_poly.entity_id
_entity_poly.type
_entity_poly.pdbx_seq_one_letter_code
_entity_poly.pdbx_strand_id
1 'polypeptide(L)'
;MSTSPITQYKNKYEIRNWKSYNKSLCQRGILSLWLEDSLLQDWEYVSRKKNEVGEQTYSDSIIRCCLLLKITYLLKLPQSTGFIQSMFFLMGKNHFAVPDYSTLCRRQKSLSVAISNRVGIWREISYRHRFDGIEGVWRRGMESA
;
A
#
# COMPACT_ATOMS: atom_id res chain seq x y z
N MET A 1 63.75 2.32 -34.52
CA MET A 1 62.42 2.94 -34.41
C MET A 1 61.98 2.84 -32.96
N SER A 2 62.01 3.94 -32.21
CA SER A 2 61.73 3.96 -30.77
C SER A 2 60.31 4.50 -30.55
N THR A 3 59.43 3.70 -29.96
CA THR A 3 58.04 4.07 -29.68
C THR A 3 57.98 4.80 -28.34
N SER A 4 57.52 6.05 -28.32
CA SER A 4 57.32 6.82 -27.09
C SER A 4 56.23 6.19 -26.21
N PRO A 5 56.38 6.20 -24.88
CA PRO A 5 55.38 5.64 -23.97
C PRO A 5 54.08 6.46 -24.02
N ILE A 6 52.95 5.80 -24.26
CA ILE A 6 51.63 6.41 -24.24
C ILE A 6 51.27 6.65 -22.77
N THR A 7 51.39 7.89 -22.31
CA THR A 7 50.95 8.28 -20.95
C THR A 7 49.41 8.33 -20.93
N GLN A 8 48.78 7.33 -20.32
CA GLN A 8 47.33 7.38 -20.11
C GLN A 8 46.99 8.42 -19.06
N TYR A 9 46.44 9.55 -19.52
CA TYR A 9 45.91 10.60 -18.65
C TYR A 9 44.58 10.12 -18.04
N LYS A 10 44.62 9.63 -16.80
CA LYS A 10 43.42 9.21 -16.07
C LYS A 10 42.64 10.46 -15.65
N ASN A 11 41.64 10.84 -16.44
CA ASN A 11 40.71 11.91 -16.07
C ASN A 11 40.01 11.53 -14.76
N LYS A 12 40.34 12.24 -13.68
CA LYS A 12 39.73 12.06 -12.36
C LYS A 12 38.40 12.81 -12.37
N TYR A 13 37.34 12.12 -12.78
CA TYR A 13 35.98 12.65 -12.69
C TYR A 13 35.61 12.80 -11.21
N GLU A 14 35.55 14.04 -10.72
CA GLU A 14 35.06 14.36 -9.38
C GLU A 14 33.57 14.72 -9.45
N ILE A 15 32.72 13.94 -8.78
CA ILE A 15 31.27 14.19 -8.70
C ILE A 15 31.05 15.43 -7.81
N ARG A 16 31.08 16.62 -8.42
CA ARG A 16 30.91 17.90 -7.72
C ARG A 16 29.56 18.06 -7.04
N ASN A 17 28.54 17.29 -7.44
CA ASN A 17 27.17 17.44 -6.99
C ASN A 17 26.61 16.25 -6.19
N TRP A 18 27.49 15.46 -5.54
CA TRP A 18 27.07 14.28 -4.76
C TRP A 18 25.96 14.60 -3.75
N LYS A 19 26.07 15.74 -3.07
CA LYS A 19 25.10 16.16 -2.05
C LYS A 19 23.69 16.40 -2.61
N SER A 20 23.55 17.11 -3.75
CA SER A 20 22.22 17.32 -4.35
C SER A 20 21.68 16.04 -4.97
N TYR A 21 22.55 15.23 -5.58
CA TYR A 21 22.16 13.94 -6.14
C TYR A 21 21.59 13.03 -5.06
N ASN A 22 22.32 12.84 -3.95
CA ASN A 22 21.88 12.03 -2.82
C ASN A 22 20.59 12.58 -2.19
N LYS A 23 20.45 13.90 -2.04
CA LYS A 23 19.20 14.53 -1.57
C LYS A 23 18.02 14.16 -2.47
N SER A 24 18.21 14.20 -3.79
CA SER A 24 17.15 13.84 -4.74
C SER A 24 16.78 12.35 -4.67
N LEU A 25 17.74 11.47 -4.38
CA LEU A 25 17.48 10.04 -4.17
C LEU A 25 16.65 9.80 -2.91
N CYS A 26 17.02 10.42 -1.78
CA CYS A 26 16.24 10.34 -0.55
C CYS A 26 14.82 10.90 -0.74
N GLN A 27 14.66 12.01 -1.47
CA GLN A 27 13.36 12.61 -1.75
C GLN A 27 12.42 11.67 -2.51
N ARG A 28 12.94 10.80 -3.38
CA ARG A 28 12.14 9.79 -4.09
C ARG A 28 11.57 8.71 -3.16
N GLY A 29 12.17 8.52 -1.98
CA GLY A 29 11.68 7.61 -0.95
C GLY A 29 10.66 8.23 0.00
N ILE A 30 10.34 9.53 -0.15
CA ILE A 30 9.34 10.18 0.68
C ILE A 30 7.95 9.65 0.30
N LEU A 31 7.21 9.19 1.31
CA LEU A 31 5.82 8.76 1.15
C LEU A 31 4.94 9.98 0.87
N SER A 32 4.47 10.13 -0.37
CA SER A 32 3.54 11.18 -0.78
C SER A 32 2.24 10.55 -1.26
N LEU A 33 1.13 10.84 -0.59
CA LEU A 33 -0.18 10.28 -0.89
C LEU A 33 -1.19 11.40 -1.13
N TRP A 34 -1.93 11.30 -2.23
CA TRP A 34 -3.05 12.17 -2.55
C TRP A 34 -4.34 11.40 -2.33
N LEU A 35 -5.16 11.86 -1.39
CA LEU A 35 -6.47 11.30 -1.08
C LEU A 35 -7.53 12.33 -1.46
N GLU A 36 -8.63 11.87 -2.04
CA GLU A 36 -9.75 12.72 -2.38
C GLU A 36 -10.41 13.27 -1.10
N ASP A 37 -10.82 14.54 -1.10
CA ASP A 37 -11.46 15.14 0.06
C ASP A 37 -12.80 14.46 0.40
N SER A 38 -13.56 14.04 -0.61
CA SER A 38 -14.81 13.29 -0.44
C SER A 38 -14.56 11.96 0.31
N LEU A 39 -13.46 11.28 0.00
CA LEU A 39 -13.05 10.05 0.66
C LEU A 39 -12.69 10.27 2.13
N LEU A 40 -12.03 11.39 2.45
CA LEU A 40 -11.72 11.76 3.84
C LEU A 40 -12.99 12.12 4.62
N GLN A 41 -13.96 12.75 3.97
CA GLN A 41 -15.27 13.05 4.59
C GLN A 41 -16.07 11.78 4.87
N ASP A 42 -16.10 10.83 3.93
CA ASP A 42 -16.68 9.50 4.13
C ASP A 42 -16.05 8.80 5.34
N TRP A 43 -14.71 8.87 5.46
CA TRP A 43 -14.00 8.26 6.58
C TRP A 43 -14.36 8.92 7.93
N GLU A 44 -14.45 10.25 7.96
CA GLU A 44 -14.85 10.99 9.15
C GLU A 44 -16.29 10.65 9.56
N TYR A 45 -17.21 10.54 8.59
CA TYR A 45 -18.59 10.14 8.85
C TYR A 45 -18.67 8.75 9.48
N VAL A 46 -17.98 7.76 8.90
CA VAL A 46 -17.92 6.39 9.42
C VAL A 46 -17.31 6.34 10.82
N SER A 47 -16.27 7.14 11.06
CA SER A 47 -15.57 7.16 12.34
C SER A 47 -16.41 7.76 13.48
N ARG A 48 -17.36 8.64 13.16
CA ARG A 48 -18.30 9.22 14.13
C ARG A 48 -19.52 8.35 14.39
N LYS A 49 -19.91 7.51 13.42
CA LYS A 49 -21.09 6.67 13.53
C LYS A 49 -20.85 5.55 14.54
N LYS A 50 -21.81 5.31 15.44
CA LYS A 50 -21.80 4.10 16.28
C LYS A 50 -22.01 2.88 15.38
N ASN A 51 -21.24 1.82 15.60
CA ASN A 51 -21.41 0.57 14.87
C ASN A 51 -22.78 -0.03 15.19
N GLU A 52 -23.73 0.10 14.27
CA GLU A 52 -25.01 -0.61 14.30
C GLU A 52 -24.81 -2.01 13.70
N VAL A 53 -25.27 -3.04 14.41
CA VAL A 53 -25.05 -4.43 14.02
C VAL A 53 -25.80 -4.72 12.71
N GLY A 54 -25.05 -5.03 11.65
CA GLY A 54 -25.60 -5.43 10.34
C GLY A 54 -25.53 -4.37 9.24
N GLU A 55 -25.20 -3.12 9.57
CA GLU A 55 -25.03 -2.07 8.56
C GLU A 55 -23.64 -2.15 7.89
N GLN A 56 -23.55 -1.78 6.61
CA GLN A 56 -22.25 -1.60 5.94
C GLN A 56 -21.51 -0.41 6.56
N THR A 57 -20.63 -0.70 7.53
CA THR A 57 -19.86 0.33 8.24
C THR A 57 -18.99 1.18 7.31
N TYR A 58 -18.50 0.64 6.19
CA TYR A 58 -17.58 1.33 5.28
C TYR A 58 -18.12 1.42 3.86
N SER A 59 -18.02 2.61 3.27
CA SER A 59 -18.38 2.87 1.88
C SER A 59 -17.48 2.07 0.92
N ASP A 60 -17.98 1.80 -0.30
CA ASP A 60 -17.20 1.11 -1.33
C ASP A 60 -15.92 1.88 -1.68
N SER A 61 -15.96 3.21 -1.65
CA SER A 61 -14.82 4.09 -1.91
C SER A 61 -13.69 3.89 -0.90
N ILE A 62 -14.05 3.78 0.39
CA ILE A 62 -13.10 3.47 1.47
C ILE A 62 -12.43 2.11 1.22
N ILE A 63 -13.23 1.07 0.97
CA ILE A 63 -12.69 -0.28 0.76
C ILE A 63 -11.80 -0.33 -0.49
N ARG A 64 -12.20 0.33 -1.58
CA ARG A 64 -11.39 0.43 -2.80
C ARG A 64 -10.05 1.10 -2.53
N CYS A 65 -10.04 2.20 -1.77
CA CYS A 65 -8.79 2.87 -1.38
C CYS A 65 -7.87 1.94 -0.59
N CYS A 66 -8.40 1.25 0.42
CA CYS A 66 -7.62 0.29 1.21
C CYS A 66 -6.99 -0.82 0.35
N LEU A 67 -7.77 -1.38 -0.57
CA LEU A 67 -7.31 -2.43 -1.48
C LEU A 67 -6.30 -1.89 -2.51
N LEU A 68 -6.45 -0.64 -2.95
CA LEU A 68 -5.49 0.01 -3.83
C LEU A 68 -4.16 0.22 -3.11
N LEU A 69 -4.17 0.76 -1.89
CA LEU A 69 -2.95 0.91 -1.07
C LEU A 69 -2.26 -0.43 -0.85
N LYS A 70 -3.02 -1.49 -0.53
CA LYS A 70 -2.47 -2.85 -0.43
C LYS A 70 -1.71 -3.24 -1.70
N ILE A 71 -2.32 -3.06 -2.89
CA ILE A 71 -1.73 -3.52 -4.14
C ILE A 71 -0.54 -2.63 -4.54
N THR A 72 -0.67 -1.30 -4.41
CA THR A 72 0.39 -0.33 -4.71
C THR A 72 1.65 -0.56 -3.87
N TYR A 73 1.48 -0.91 -2.59
CA TYR A 73 2.60 -1.19 -1.67
C TYR A 73 2.92 -2.68 -1.55
N LEU A 74 2.31 -3.54 -2.38
CA LEU A 74 2.55 -5.00 -2.40
C LEU A 74 2.41 -5.66 -1.02
N LEU A 75 1.44 -5.21 -0.22
CA LEU A 75 1.22 -5.67 1.14
C LEU A 75 0.32 -6.91 1.21
N LYS A 76 0.52 -7.75 2.23
CA LYS A 76 -0.49 -8.74 2.62
C LYS A 76 -1.71 -8.03 3.22
N LEU A 77 -2.89 -8.64 3.12
CA LEU A 77 -4.14 -8.01 3.58
C LEU A 77 -4.15 -7.64 5.08
N PRO A 78 -3.59 -8.44 6.02
CA PRO A 78 -3.45 -8.00 7.41
C PRO A 78 -2.48 -6.83 7.58
N GLN A 79 -1.42 -6.78 6.76
CA GLN A 79 -0.44 -5.70 6.80
C GLN A 79 -1.03 -4.38 6.28
N SER A 80 -1.95 -4.43 5.32
CA SER A 80 -2.62 -3.21 4.83
C SER A 80 -3.41 -2.49 5.92
N THR A 81 -4.04 -3.22 6.85
CA THR A 81 -4.73 -2.59 8.00
C THR A 81 -3.75 -1.81 8.88
N GLY A 82 -2.62 -2.42 9.26
CA GLY A 82 -1.59 -1.74 10.06
C GLY A 82 -0.92 -0.57 9.31
N PHE A 83 -0.71 -0.72 8.00
CA PHE A 83 -0.18 0.35 7.16
C PHE A 83 -1.12 1.56 7.13
N ILE A 84 -2.42 1.35 6.92
CA ILE A 84 -3.43 2.42 6.91
C ILE A 84 -3.51 3.10 8.28
N GLN A 85 -3.44 2.32 9.37
CA GLN A 85 -3.38 2.88 10.72
C GLN A 85 -2.17 3.78 10.93
N SER A 86 -0.98 3.35 10.49
CA SER A 86 0.24 4.17 10.55
C SER A 86 0.14 5.42 9.67
N MET A 87 -0.45 5.30 8.49
CA MET A 87 -0.71 6.43 7.59
C MET A 87 -1.61 7.48 8.25
N PHE A 88 -2.72 7.08 8.87
CA PHE A 88 -3.59 8.01 9.60
C PHE A 88 -2.90 8.64 10.80
N PHE A 89 -2.00 7.88 11.47
CA PHE A 89 -1.16 8.43 12.51
C PHE A 89 -0.26 9.57 12.00
N LEU A 90 0.40 9.36 10.87
CA LEU A 90 1.24 10.38 10.23
C LEU A 90 0.44 11.59 9.72
N MET A 91 -0.83 11.40 9.36
CA MET A 91 -1.74 12.48 8.96
C MET A 91 -2.34 13.24 10.15
N GLY A 92 -2.09 12.82 11.40
CA GLY A 92 -2.73 13.39 12.58
C GLY A 92 -4.23 13.08 12.69
N LYS A 93 -4.69 11.98 12.07
CA LYS A 93 -6.09 11.54 12.03
C LYS A 93 -6.30 10.22 12.77
N ASN A 94 -5.77 10.14 13.99
CA ASN A 94 -5.77 8.92 14.82
C ASN A 94 -7.18 8.42 15.17
N HIS A 95 -8.18 9.31 15.10
CA HIS A 95 -9.58 8.99 15.37
C HIS A 95 -10.27 8.26 14.21
N PHE A 96 -9.62 8.14 13.05
CA PHE A 96 -10.20 7.45 11.89
C PHE A 96 -10.32 5.95 12.14
N ALA A 97 -11.52 5.42 11.92
CA ALA A 97 -11.79 4.00 11.97
C ALA A 97 -11.11 3.28 10.81
N VAL A 98 -10.33 2.25 11.10
CA VAL A 98 -9.65 1.43 10.09
C VAL A 98 -10.40 0.12 9.90
N PRO A 99 -10.76 -0.26 8.66
CA PRO A 99 -11.35 -1.56 8.38
C PRO A 99 -10.47 -2.70 8.87
N ASP A 100 -11.06 -3.63 9.61
CA ASP A 100 -10.37 -4.84 10.02
C ASP A 100 -10.11 -5.76 8.82
N TYR A 101 -9.17 -6.70 9.01
CA TYR A 101 -8.81 -7.67 7.98
C TYR A 101 -10.03 -8.46 7.48
N SER A 102 -10.93 -8.85 8.38
CA SER A 102 -12.12 -9.63 8.06
C SER A 102 -13.08 -8.87 7.14
N THR A 103 -13.30 -7.57 7.41
CA THR A 103 -14.11 -6.69 6.57
C THR A 103 -13.50 -6.55 5.18
N LEU A 104 -12.19 -6.28 5.10
CA LEU A 104 -11.50 -6.16 3.82
C LEU A 104 -11.55 -7.48 3.03
N CYS A 105 -11.34 -8.62 3.69
CA CYS A 105 -11.36 -9.94 3.05
C CYS A 105 -12.73 -10.27 2.44
N ARG A 106 -13.80 -10.03 3.21
CA ARG A 106 -15.18 -10.24 2.74
C ARG A 106 -15.53 -9.32 1.59
N ARG A 107 -15.19 -8.03 1.69
CA ARG A 107 -15.56 -7.00 0.71
C ARG A 107 -14.73 -7.08 -0.57
N GLN A 108 -13.47 -7.54 -0.49
CA GLN A 108 -12.64 -7.77 -1.68
C GLN A 108 -13.28 -8.77 -2.66
N LYS A 109 -14.08 -9.72 -2.19
CA LYS A 109 -14.76 -10.70 -3.06
C LYS A 109 -15.85 -10.08 -3.92
N SER A 110 -16.52 -9.04 -3.43
CA SER A 110 -17.64 -8.39 -4.15
C SER A 110 -17.23 -7.12 -4.89
N LEU A 111 -16.11 -6.50 -4.53
CA LEU A 111 -15.61 -5.26 -5.12
C LEU A 111 -14.51 -5.53 -6.14
N SER A 112 -14.82 -5.31 -7.42
CA SER A 112 -13.81 -5.29 -8.48
C SER A 112 -12.96 -4.03 -8.34
N VAL A 113 -11.67 -4.18 -8.05
CA VAL A 113 -10.69 -3.09 -8.08
C VAL A 113 -9.84 -3.26 -9.34
N ALA A 114 -10.21 -2.55 -10.40
CA ALA A 114 -9.42 -2.51 -11.62
C ALA A 114 -8.30 -1.46 -11.44
N ILE A 115 -7.05 -1.92 -11.36
CA ILE A 115 -5.91 -1.00 -11.40
C ILE A 115 -5.55 -0.81 -12.87
N SER A 116 -5.77 0.41 -13.37
CA SER A 116 -5.22 0.81 -14.67
C SER A 116 -3.71 0.92 -14.52
N ASN A 117 -2.98 -0.05 -15.07
CA ASN A 117 -1.52 -0.05 -15.10
C ASN A 117 -1.02 1.10 -15.97
N ARG A 118 -0.95 2.32 -15.43
CA ARG A 118 -0.29 3.46 -16.10
C ARG A 118 1.23 3.41 -16.00
N VAL A 119 1.78 2.55 -15.15
CA VAL A 119 3.23 2.30 -15.06
C VAL A 119 3.48 0.94 -15.68
N GLY A 120 3.87 0.94 -16.95
CA GLY A 120 4.30 -0.25 -17.66
C GLY A 120 5.56 -0.81 -17.01
N ILE A 121 5.38 -1.76 -16.11
CA ILE A 121 6.23 -2.91 -15.77
C ILE A 121 5.38 -3.66 -14.75
N TRP A 122 4.81 -4.81 -15.15
CA TRP A 122 4.63 -6.05 -14.38
C TRP A 122 3.98 -7.05 -15.35
N ARG A 123 4.74 -8.06 -15.81
CA ARG A 123 4.14 -9.20 -16.51
C ARG A 123 3.14 -9.85 -15.57
N GLU A 124 1.90 -9.96 -16.02
CA GLU A 124 0.95 -11.02 -15.64
C GLU A 124 0.92 -11.39 -14.15
N ILE A 125 0.41 -10.49 -13.30
CA ILE A 125 -0.23 -10.95 -12.06
C ILE A 125 -1.65 -11.36 -12.44
N SER A 126 -1.75 -12.57 -12.98
CA SER A 126 -3.02 -13.27 -13.17
C SER A 126 -3.62 -13.54 -11.79
N TYR A 127 -4.56 -12.70 -11.36
CA TYR A 127 -5.45 -13.04 -10.26
C TYR A 127 -6.49 -14.05 -10.76
N ARG A 128 -6.06 -15.31 -10.91
CA ARG A 128 -6.94 -16.47 -11.02
C ARG A 128 -6.89 -17.22 -9.70
N HIS A 129 -8.02 -17.17 -8.99
CA HIS A 129 -8.43 -17.95 -7.82
C HIS A 129 -7.42 -18.98 -7.27
N ARG A 130 -6.96 -18.74 -6.03
CA ARG A 130 -6.51 -19.79 -5.11
C ARG A 130 -6.89 -19.40 -3.68
N PHE A 131 -8.18 -19.49 -3.39
CA PHE A 131 -8.68 -19.74 -2.04
C PHE A 131 -8.98 -21.24 -1.98
N ASP A 132 -7.95 -22.06 -1.82
CA ASP A 132 -8.10 -23.45 -1.40
C ASP A 132 -6.84 -23.80 -0.59
N GLY A 133 -7.03 -24.21 0.66
CA GLY A 133 -5.99 -24.96 1.38
C GLY A 133 -5.58 -24.51 2.78
N ILE A 134 -6.26 -23.59 3.48
CA ILE A 134 -5.90 -23.31 4.90
C ILE A 134 -7.08 -22.97 5.85
N GLU A 135 -8.29 -23.45 5.56
CA GLU A 135 -9.48 -23.29 6.44
C GLU A 135 -9.85 -24.56 7.21
N GLY A 136 -8.89 -25.49 7.40
CA GLY A 136 -9.13 -26.79 8.06
C GLY A 136 -8.80 -26.86 9.56
N VAL A 137 -8.20 -25.82 10.15
CA VAL A 137 -7.60 -25.92 11.50
C VAL A 137 -8.34 -25.10 12.57
N TRP A 138 -9.18 -24.14 12.19
CA TRP A 138 -9.79 -23.21 13.16
C TRP A 138 -11.19 -23.60 13.67
N ARG A 139 -11.78 -24.72 13.21
CA ARG A 139 -13.13 -25.17 13.63
C ARG A 139 -13.14 -26.18 14.80
N ARG A 140 -12.10 -26.23 15.65
CA ARG A 140 -12.08 -27.14 16.82
C ARG A 140 -11.78 -26.48 18.17
N GLY A 141 -11.69 -25.15 18.23
CA GLY A 141 -11.33 -24.42 19.46
C GLY A 141 -12.45 -23.63 20.14
N MET A 142 -13.69 -23.71 19.66
CA MET A 142 -14.81 -22.85 20.15
C MET A 142 -16.05 -23.62 20.64
N GLU A 143 -15.93 -24.91 20.95
CA GLU A 143 -17.00 -25.72 21.58
C GLU A 143 -16.61 -26.23 22.98
N SER A 144 -15.75 -25.51 23.69
CA SER A 144 -15.43 -25.82 25.10
C SER A 144 -15.17 -24.54 25.87
N ALA A 145 -16.25 -23.83 26.20
CA ALA A 145 -16.38 -22.90 27.31
C ALA A 145 -17.88 -22.66 27.58
#